data_AF-A0A0B8P719-F1
#
_entry.id   AF-A0A0B8P719-F1
#
_cell.length_a   1.000
_cell.length_b   1.000
_cell.length_c   1.000
_cell.angle_alpha   90.00
_cell.angle_beta   90.00
_cell.angle_gamma   90.00
#
_symmetry.space_group_name_H-M   'P 1'
#
loop_
_entity.id
_entity.type
_entity.pdbx_description
1 polymer ?
#
loop_
_entity_poly.entity_id
_entity_poly.type
_entity_poly.pdbx_seq_one_letter_code
_entity_poly.pdbx_strand_id
1 'polypeptide(L)'
;MFINGLPISVVELKNPADDHADIWNAYNQLQTYKDEIAELFVFNEALIISDGWTARVGSLTANKERFLPWKTVSGEDDKPLLEFQLETMVRGFFKPELLLDYIRYFVLFETDNDTIIKKIAGYHQFHAVRAAVEATVKAKQAETDFPLVADNVAKYQVQATKGLDKIKPGSGKAGVVWHTQGSGKSISMVCYASKLLQQPTMNNPTIVVVTDRNDLDGQLYNTFGMAQETLKQIPQQADDRDTLRELLLNRQSGGIIFTTIQKFALLADETEHPVLSDRANIVVVSDEAHRSQYGNKSKLVEVKDENGTVKAHKYVYGYSKYMRDALPNASFIGFTGTPIAMDDKDTRGVFGEYVSIYDIQDAVDDGATVPIYYESRLAKLDINQDKIEVLNDEVEDEIGEDEETADREKIKSQWAALEKLVGAEPRIQQVAKDLVNHFTTRTATFPGKAMIVAMSREICVDLYNAIVAIKPEWHSSIQRKGRLRLL
;
A
#
# COMPACT_ATOMS: atom_id res chain seq x y z
N MET A 1 -14.65 16.65 -24.33
CA MET A 1 -15.82 16.27 -23.53
C MET A 1 -16.18 17.43 -22.62
N PHE A 2 -17.45 17.81 -22.58
CA PHE A 2 -17.93 18.96 -21.80
C PHE A 2 -18.91 18.52 -20.72
N ILE A 3 -18.80 19.10 -19.53
CA ILE A 3 -19.82 19.02 -18.49
C ILE A 3 -20.25 20.45 -18.17
N ASN A 4 -21.54 20.75 -18.35
CA ASN A 4 -22.10 22.09 -18.13
C ASN A 4 -21.33 23.21 -18.86
N GLY A 5 -20.81 22.92 -20.06
CA GLY A 5 -20.03 23.85 -20.87
C GLY A 5 -18.54 23.95 -20.53
N LEU A 6 -18.06 23.27 -19.48
CA LEU A 6 -16.65 23.26 -19.10
C LEU A 6 -15.89 22.13 -19.83
N PRO A 7 -14.71 22.39 -20.42
CA PRO A 7 -13.91 21.39 -21.13
C PRO A 7 -13.18 20.46 -20.14
N ILE A 8 -13.89 19.45 -19.63
CA ILE A 8 -13.37 18.53 -18.60
C ILE A 8 -12.33 17.55 -19.16
N SER A 9 -12.43 17.16 -20.43
CA SER A 9 -11.43 16.26 -21.03
C SER A 9 -11.18 16.54 -22.49
N VAL A 10 -9.92 16.45 -22.89
CA VAL A 10 -9.44 16.54 -24.27
C VAL A 10 -8.99 15.16 -24.70
N VAL A 11 -9.46 14.74 -25.88
CA VAL A 11 -9.16 13.43 -26.47
C VAL A 11 -8.40 13.68 -27.76
N GLU A 12 -7.15 13.24 -27.83
CA GLU A 12 -6.32 13.31 -29.02
C GLU A 12 -6.28 11.93 -29.69
N LEU A 13 -6.72 11.88 -30.96
CA LEU A 13 -6.86 10.66 -31.73
C LEU A 13 -5.86 10.64 -32.89
N LYS A 14 -5.18 9.52 -33.08
CA LYS A 14 -4.37 9.22 -34.26
C LYS A 14 -5.03 8.18 -35.15
N ASN A 15 -4.55 8.09 -36.39
CA ASN A 15 -5.09 7.20 -37.38
C ASN A 15 -4.65 5.74 -37.07
N PRO A 16 -5.58 4.80 -36.79
CA PRO A 16 -5.24 3.39 -36.55
C PRO A 16 -4.53 2.70 -37.71
N ALA A 17 -4.59 3.27 -38.92
CA ALA A 17 -4.00 2.70 -40.13
C ALA A 17 -2.61 3.26 -40.47
N ASP A 18 -2.04 4.15 -39.64
CA ASP A 18 -0.72 4.75 -39.84
C ASP A 18 0.26 4.32 -38.73
N ASP A 19 1.21 3.44 -39.08
CA ASP A 19 2.21 2.91 -38.15
C ASP A 19 3.16 3.98 -37.56
N HIS A 20 3.17 5.20 -38.13
CA HIS A 20 3.95 6.33 -37.65
C HIS A 20 3.15 7.31 -36.76
N ALA A 21 1.85 7.06 -36.57
CA ALA A 21 0.96 7.91 -35.77
C ALA A 21 0.51 7.17 -34.51
N ASP A 22 1.44 6.97 -33.57
CA ASP A 22 1.17 6.24 -32.34
C ASP A 22 0.54 7.12 -31.23
N ILE A 23 0.16 6.48 -30.12
CA ILE A 23 -0.37 7.18 -28.94
C ILE A 23 0.61 8.24 -28.38
N TRP A 24 1.91 8.13 -28.61
CA TRP A 24 2.90 9.11 -28.14
C TRP A 24 3.00 10.32 -29.06
N ASN A 25 2.71 10.18 -30.35
CA ASN A 25 2.43 11.32 -31.22
C ASN A 25 1.20 12.10 -30.71
N ALA A 26 0.14 11.42 -30.25
CA ALA A 26 -0.98 12.07 -29.58
C ALA A 26 -0.55 12.79 -28.30
N TYR A 27 0.26 12.15 -27.44
CA TYR A 27 0.80 12.80 -26.25
C TYR A 27 1.58 14.09 -26.56
N ASN A 28 2.44 14.06 -27.58
CA ASN A 28 3.23 15.23 -27.99
C ASN A 28 2.33 16.34 -28.55
N GLN A 29 1.28 15.98 -29.29
CA GLN A 29 0.29 16.94 -29.76
C GLN A 29 -0.44 17.63 -28.61
N LEU A 30 -0.80 16.88 -27.57
CA LEU A 30 -1.38 17.45 -26.35
C LEU A 30 -0.41 18.41 -25.65
N GLN A 31 0.90 18.16 -25.65
CA GLN A 31 1.86 19.13 -25.10
C GLN A 31 1.86 20.43 -25.91
N THR A 32 1.81 20.32 -27.24
CA THR A 32 1.69 21.50 -28.12
C THR A 32 0.42 22.29 -27.81
N TYR A 33 -0.71 21.62 -27.57
CA TYR A 33 -1.95 22.29 -27.18
C TYR A 33 -1.85 22.98 -25.81
N LYS A 34 -1.15 22.40 -24.84
CA LYS A 34 -0.94 23.06 -23.54
C LYS A 34 -0.16 24.36 -23.70
N ASP A 35 0.81 24.40 -24.61
CA ASP A 35 1.64 25.57 -24.87
C ASP A 35 0.90 26.64 -25.70
N GLU A 36 0.15 26.23 -26.72
CA GLU A 36 -0.48 27.16 -27.67
C GLU A 36 -1.89 27.60 -27.27
N ILE A 37 -2.65 26.76 -26.55
CA ILE A 37 -4.06 26.99 -26.19
C ILE A 37 -4.35 26.62 -24.72
N ALA A 38 -3.52 27.12 -23.80
CA ALA A 38 -3.60 26.84 -22.36
C ALA A 38 -5.00 27.05 -21.73
N GLU A 39 -5.77 28.02 -22.22
CA GLU A 39 -7.14 28.32 -21.74
C GLU A 39 -8.09 27.11 -21.85
N LEU A 40 -7.87 26.22 -22.82
CA LEU A 40 -8.66 24.98 -22.98
C LEU A 40 -8.52 24.04 -21.77
N PHE A 41 -7.39 24.12 -21.05
CA PHE A 41 -7.04 23.17 -20.00
C PHE A 41 -7.33 23.66 -18.58
N VAL A 42 -7.88 24.87 -18.42
CA VAL A 42 -8.19 25.45 -17.10
C VAL A 42 -9.10 24.55 -16.25
N PHE A 43 -10.08 23.90 -16.88
CA PHE A 43 -11.02 22.98 -16.23
C PHE A 43 -10.73 21.50 -16.53
N ASN A 44 -9.57 21.19 -17.12
CA ASN A 44 -9.27 19.84 -17.56
C ASN A 44 -9.05 18.92 -16.37
N GLU A 45 -9.80 17.82 -16.32
CA GLU A 45 -9.65 16.75 -15.34
C GLU A 45 -8.79 15.60 -15.85
N ALA A 46 -8.94 15.25 -17.12
CA ALA A 46 -8.22 14.13 -17.72
C ALA A 46 -7.90 14.37 -19.20
N LEU A 47 -6.76 13.83 -19.63
CA LEU A 47 -6.30 13.81 -21.00
C LEU A 47 -6.32 12.38 -21.53
N ILE A 48 -6.85 12.21 -22.74
CA ILE A 48 -6.87 10.91 -23.42
C ILE A 48 -5.98 10.98 -24.66
N ILE A 49 -5.16 9.95 -24.83
CA ILE A 49 -4.40 9.68 -26.06
C ILE A 49 -4.85 8.33 -26.62
N SER A 50 -5.10 8.26 -27.92
CA SER A 50 -5.49 7.01 -28.55
C SER A 50 -5.18 6.95 -30.04
N ASP A 51 -4.90 5.75 -30.53
CA ASP A 51 -4.88 5.38 -31.95
C ASP A 51 -6.07 4.48 -32.33
N GLY A 52 -7.09 4.41 -31.46
CA GLY A 52 -8.24 3.49 -31.56
C GLY A 52 -8.00 2.15 -30.85
N TRP A 53 -6.92 1.44 -31.22
CA TRP A 53 -6.57 0.14 -30.61
C TRP A 53 -6.11 0.29 -29.17
N THR A 54 -5.24 1.27 -28.96
CA THR A 54 -4.65 1.62 -27.67
C THR A 54 -5.25 2.93 -27.20
N ALA A 55 -5.64 2.99 -25.92
CA ALA A 55 -6.08 4.22 -25.29
C ALA A 55 -5.47 4.35 -23.90
N ARG A 56 -5.03 5.55 -23.55
CA ARG A 56 -4.47 5.86 -22.23
C ARG A 56 -5.02 7.16 -21.69
N VAL A 57 -5.21 7.20 -20.38
CA VAL A 57 -5.67 8.36 -19.61
C VAL A 57 -4.56 8.86 -18.69
N GLY A 58 -4.37 10.18 -18.66
CA GLY A 58 -3.38 10.84 -17.82
C GLY A 58 -3.88 12.19 -17.31
N SER A 59 -3.26 12.70 -16.24
CA SER A 59 -3.55 14.04 -15.73
C SER A 59 -2.88 15.12 -16.59
N LEU A 60 -3.24 16.39 -16.36
CA LEU A 60 -2.63 17.52 -17.05
C LEU A 60 -1.09 17.58 -16.87
N THR A 61 -0.57 17.17 -15.71
CA THR A 61 0.87 17.18 -15.38
C THR A 61 1.53 15.80 -15.50
N ALA A 62 0.81 14.78 -16.00
CA ALA A 62 1.33 13.43 -16.16
C ALA A 62 2.41 13.39 -17.25
N ASN A 63 3.52 12.71 -16.96
CA ASN A 63 4.48 12.27 -17.98
C ASN A 63 3.94 11.01 -18.70
N LYS A 64 4.66 10.54 -19.72
CA LYS A 64 4.28 9.36 -20.51
C LYS A 64 4.01 8.11 -19.66
N GLU A 65 4.81 7.86 -18.62
CA GLU A 65 4.66 6.70 -17.72
C GLU A 65 3.39 6.75 -16.87
N ARG A 66 2.78 7.94 -16.72
CA ARG A 66 1.54 8.16 -15.97
C ARG A 66 0.30 8.24 -16.85
N PHE A 67 0.42 7.95 -18.15
CA PHE A 67 -0.70 7.68 -19.03
C PHE A 67 -1.00 6.18 -18.99
N LEU A 68 -2.01 5.80 -18.19
CA LEU A 68 -2.36 4.40 -17.89
C LEU A 68 -3.59 3.94 -18.68
N PRO A 69 -3.76 2.62 -18.92
CA PRO A 69 -4.94 2.10 -19.58
C PRO A 69 -6.18 2.25 -18.69
N TRP A 70 -7.35 2.29 -19.32
CA TRP A 70 -8.64 2.11 -18.66
C TRP A 70 -9.28 0.82 -19.19
N LYS A 71 -9.32 -0.23 -18.35
CA LYS A 71 -9.65 -1.60 -18.79
C LYS A 71 -11.07 -2.05 -18.48
N THR A 72 -11.88 -1.24 -17.81
CA THR A 72 -13.18 -1.64 -17.27
C THR A 72 -14.31 -0.79 -17.81
N VAL A 73 -15.49 -1.37 -18.04
CA VAL A 73 -16.68 -0.62 -18.48
C VAL A 73 -17.55 -0.23 -17.29
N SER A 74 -17.90 -1.18 -16.43
CA SER A 74 -18.82 -0.93 -15.31
C SER A 74 -18.21 -1.15 -13.92
N GLY A 75 -17.37 -2.17 -13.79
CA GLY A 75 -16.77 -2.63 -12.54
C GLY A 75 -15.44 -3.36 -12.77
N GLU A 76 -14.76 -3.72 -11.68
CA GLU A 76 -13.45 -4.40 -11.72
C GLU A 76 -13.48 -5.73 -12.49
N ASP A 77 -14.60 -6.45 -12.41
CA ASP A 77 -14.80 -7.75 -13.09
C ASP A 77 -15.25 -7.61 -14.56
N ASP A 78 -15.60 -6.41 -15.03
CA ASP A 78 -16.08 -6.13 -16.39
C ASP A 78 -14.95 -5.63 -17.27
N LYS A 79 -14.02 -6.54 -17.61
CA LYS A 79 -12.81 -6.30 -18.43
C LYS A 79 -12.96 -6.94 -19.82
N PRO A 80 -13.41 -6.22 -20.87
CA PRO A 80 -13.52 -6.76 -22.22
C PRO A 80 -12.15 -7.17 -22.78
N LEU A 81 -11.99 -8.43 -23.20
CA LEU A 81 -10.71 -8.96 -23.70
C LEU A 81 -10.43 -8.67 -25.18
N LEU A 82 -11.46 -8.37 -25.97
CA LEU A 82 -11.41 -8.32 -27.44
C LEU A 82 -11.93 -7.00 -28.03
N GLU A 83 -12.04 -5.94 -27.23
CA GLU A 83 -12.55 -4.63 -27.66
C GLU A 83 -11.41 -3.61 -27.87
N PHE A 84 -11.67 -2.63 -28.74
CA PHE A 84 -10.82 -1.46 -28.90
C PHE A 84 -10.71 -0.73 -27.56
N GLN A 85 -9.50 -0.44 -27.09
CA GLN A 85 -9.34 0.20 -25.77
C GLN A 85 -9.98 1.59 -25.72
N LEU A 86 -10.09 2.29 -26.86
CA LEU A 86 -10.84 3.53 -26.95
C LEU A 86 -12.34 3.33 -26.64
N GLU A 87 -12.93 2.23 -27.12
CA GLU A 87 -14.32 1.90 -26.84
C GLU A 87 -14.53 1.61 -25.35
N THR A 88 -13.65 0.80 -24.74
CA THR A 88 -13.67 0.55 -23.29
C THR A 88 -13.54 1.84 -22.49
N MET A 89 -12.66 2.76 -22.92
CA MET A 89 -12.49 4.06 -22.28
C MET A 89 -13.73 4.94 -22.40
N VAL A 90 -14.37 4.98 -23.57
CA VAL A 90 -15.60 5.76 -23.79
C VAL A 90 -16.77 5.18 -22.99
N ARG A 91 -16.95 3.86 -22.99
CA ARG A 91 -18.05 3.19 -22.28
C ARG A 91 -17.83 3.14 -20.76
N GLY A 92 -16.56 3.15 -20.32
CA GLY A 92 -16.17 3.08 -18.92
C GLY A 92 -15.84 4.42 -18.29
N PHE A 93 -14.67 4.97 -18.61
CA PHE A 93 -14.18 6.22 -17.99
C PHE A 93 -15.14 7.40 -18.19
N PHE A 94 -15.71 7.52 -19.39
CA PHE A 94 -16.66 8.60 -19.71
C PHE A 94 -18.12 8.26 -19.39
N LYS A 95 -18.40 7.13 -18.73
CA LYS A 95 -19.75 6.81 -18.26
C LYS A 95 -20.20 7.89 -17.26
N PRO A 96 -21.33 8.60 -17.47
CA PRO A 96 -21.63 9.83 -16.73
C PRO A 96 -21.54 9.70 -15.20
N GLU A 97 -22.12 8.64 -14.63
CA GLU A 97 -22.10 8.39 -13.20
C GLU A 97 -20.71 8.05 -12.66
N LEU A 98 -19.87 7.36 -13.44
CA LEU A 98 -18.51 7.01 -13.04
C LEU A 98 -17.60 8.22 -13.12
N LEU A 99 -17.73 9.01 -14.18
CA LEU A 99 -16.97 10.22 -14.39
C LEU A 99 -17.25 11.28 -13.31
N LEU A 100 -18.52 11.47 -12.93
CA LEU A 100 -18.89 12.40 -11.86
C LEU A 100 -18.34 11.94 -10.50
N ASP A 101 -18.32 10.62 -10.24
CA ASP A 101 -17.69 10.05 -9.05
C ASP A 101 -16.16 10.25 -9.10
N TYR A 102 -15.56 10.04 -10.28
CA TYR A 102 -14.12 10.19 -10.52
C TYR A 102 -13.64 11.61 -10.24
N ILE A 103 -14.25 12.61 -10.87
CA ILE A 103 -13.88 14.03 -10.72
C ILE A 103 -13.98 14.49 -9.26
N ARG A 104 -14.96 13.95 -8.51
CA ARG A 104 -15.22 14.37 -7.14
C ARG A 104 -14.21 13.83 -6.11
N TYR A 105 -13.67 12.63 -6.32
CA TYR A 105 -12.91 11.92 -5.29
C TYR A 105 -11.53 11.39 -5.72
N PHE A 106 -11.23 11.36 -7.02
CA PHE A 106 -10.08 10.65 -7.59
C PHE A 106 -9.08 11.55 -8.31
N VAL A 107 -9.19 12.86 -8.08
CA VAL A 107 -8.26 13.88 -8.54
C VAL A 107 -7.58 14.48 -7.31
N LEU A 108 -6.24 14.44 -7.30
CA LEU A 108 -5.41 14.94 -6.21
C LEU A 108 -4.46 16.00 -6.73
N PHE A 109 -4.15 16.97 -5.88
CA PHE A 109 -3.16 18.01 -6.16
C PHE A 109 -2.08 17.93 -5.09
N GLU A 110 -0.84 18.02 -5.52
CA GLU A 110 0.32 18.06 -4.65
C GLU A 110 1.17 19.28 -5.05
N THR A 111 1.73 19.97 -4.07
CA THR A 111 2.66 21.08 -4.32
C THR A 111 4.07 20.61 -4.02
N ASP A 112 4.94 20.62 -5.04
CA ASP A 112 6.37 20.32 -4.92
C ASP A 112 7.17 21.53 -5.38
N ASN A 113 7.89 22.19 -4.46
CA ASN A 113 8.75 23.35 -4.74
C ASN A 113 8.06 24.41 -5.65
N ASP A 114 6.90 24.90 -5.24
CA ASP A 114 6.02 25.85 -5.96
C ASP A 114 5.40 25.32 -7.27
N THR A 115 5.63 24.06 -7.63
CA THR A 115 4.98 23.40 -8.78
C THR A 115 3.79 22.58 -8.32
N ILE A 116 2.62 22.84 -8.90
CA ILE A 116 1.41 22.04 -8.66
C ILE A 116 1.45 20.82 -9.57
N ILE A 117 1.45 19.64 -8.97
CA ILE A 117 1.37 18.34 -9.62
C ILE A 117 -0.06 17.82 -9.45
N LYS A 118 -0.76 17.66 -10.57
CA LYS A 118 -2.07 17.00 -10.63
C LYS A 118 -1.89 15.50 -10.79
N LYS A 119 -2.48 14.71 -9.91
CA LYS A 119 -2.52 13.25 -9.98
C LYS A 119 -3.96 12.80 -10.13
N ILE A 120 -4.19 11.76 -10.92
CA ILE A 120 -5.50 11.15 -11.09
C ILE A 120 -5.37 9.64 -10.87
N ALA A 121 -6.42 9.01 -10.35
CA ALA A 121 -6.37 7.60 -9.97
C ALA A 121 -6.43 6.65 -11.19
N GLY A 122 -5.67 5.56 -11.16
CA GLY A 122 -5.83 4.48 -12.15
C GLY A 122 -7.19 3.77 -12.03
N TYR A 123 -7.59 3.00 -13.05
CA TYR A 123 -8.88 2.29 -13.02
C TYR A 123 -8.96 1.29 -11.84
N HIS A 124 -7.85 0.61 -11.51
CA HIS A 124 -7.75 -0.29 -10.38
C HIS A 124 -8.02 0.44 -9.06
N GLN A 125 -7.41 1.61 -8.88
CA GLN A 125 -7.64 2.48 -7.71
C GLN A 125 -9.09 2.96 -7.65
N PHE A 126 -9.65 3.37 -8.78
CA PHE A 126 -11.03 3.84 -8.86
C PHE A 126 -12.03 2.77 -8.41
N HIS A 127 -11.94 1.57 -8.98
CA HIS A 127 -12.87 0.49 -8.67
C HIS A 127 -12.64 -0.09 -7.28
N ALA A 128 -11.38 -0.31 -6.88
CA ALA A 128 -11.05 -0.81 -5.55
C ALA A 128 -11.56 0.11 -4.43
N VAL A 129 -11.39 1.42 -4.59
CA VAL A 129 -11.86 2.41 -3.58
C VAL A 129 -13.37 2.44 -3.50
N ARG A 130 -14.08 2.39 -4.64
CA ARG A 130 -15.54 2.35 -4.64
C ARG A 130 -16.04 1.11 -3.92
N ALA A 131 -15.44 -0.05 -4.20
CA ALA A 131 -15.76 -1.29 -3.51
C ALA A 131 -15.39 -1.23 -2.02
N ALA A 132 -14.24 -0.70 -1.66
CA ALA A 132 -13.81 -0.52 -0.27
C ALA A 132 -14.78 0.37 0.52
N VAL A 133 -15.24 1.49 -0.04
CA VAL A 133 -16.22 2.36 0.62
C VAL A 133 -17.55 1.64 0.83
N GLU A 134 -18.03 0.92 -0.18
CA GLU A 134 -19.26 0.13 -0.04
C GLU A 134 -19.12 -0.99 1.00
N ALA A 135 -17.97 -1.68 1.02
CA ALA A 135 -17.66 -2.69 2.01
C ALA A 135 -17.64 -2.12 3.43
N THR A 136 -17.04 -0.95 3.63
CA THR A 136 -17.02 -0.26 4.93
C THR A 136 -18.41 0.17 5.37
N VAL A 137 -19.22 0.73 4.47
CA VAL A 137 -20.62 1.11 4.78
C VAL A 137 -21.44 -0.12 5.16
N LYS A 138 -21.26 -1.27 4.49
CA LYS A 138 -21.91 -2.54 4.85
C LYS A 138 -21.41 -3.06 6.19
N ALA A 139 -20.09 -3.04 6.42
CA ALA A 139 -19.46 -3.58 7.62
C ALA A 139 -19.74 -2.75 8.89
N LYS A 140 -20.06 -1.46 8.74
CA LYS A 140 -20.39 -0.53 9.83
C LYS A 140 -21.38 -1.17 10.80
N GLN A 141 -21.02 -1.22 12.07
CA GLN A 141 -21.90 -1.70 13.13
C GLN A 141 -23.05 -0.69 13.36
N ALA A 142 -24.24 -1.18 13.68
CA ALA A 142 -25.35 -0.30 14.00
C ALA A 142 -25.09 0.42 15.34
N GLU A 143 -25.43 1.70 15.43
CA GLU A 143 -25.56 2.35 16.74
C GLU A 143 -26.77 1.70 17.45
N THR A 144 -26.61 1.37 18.74
CA THR A 144 -27.55 0.54 19.53
C THR A 144 -28.99 1.08 19.60
N ASP A 145 -29.26 2.31 19.13
CA ASP A 145 -30.56 2.97 19.25
C ASP A 145 -31.27 3.33 17.94
N PHE A 146 -30.69 3.01 16.77
CA PHE A 146 -31.37 3.26 15.48
C PHE A 146 -31.30 2.05 14.55
N PRO A 147 -32.44 1.44 14.17
CA PRO A 147 -32.44 0.39 13.17
C PRO A 147 -31.81 0.92 11.89
N LEU A 148 -30.87 0.15 11.34
CA LEU A 148 -30.33 0.36 10.00
C LEU A 148 -31.51 0.55 9.04
N VAL A 149 -31.74 1.78 8.58
CA VAL A 149 -32.63 2.03 7.45
C VAL A 149 -31.90 1.47 6.23
N ALA A 150 -32.12 0.18 5.97
CA ALA A 150 -31.58 -0.56 4.83
C ALA A 150 -32.06 0.02 3.48
N ASP A 151 -33.03 0.93 3.49
CA ASP A 151 -33.80 1.32 2.31
C ASP A 151 -33.15 2.39 1.42
N ASN A 152 -32.01 2.98 1.81
CA ASN A 152 -31.34 4.01 0.98
C ASN A 152 -29.93 3.64 0.47
N VAL A 153 -29.49 2.39 0.63
CA VAL A 153 -28.22 1.91 0.03
C VAL A 153 -28.31 1.83 -1.52
N ALA A 154 -29.52 1.94 -2.08
CA ALA A 154 -29.84 1.70 -3.49
C ALA A 154 -29.35 2.73 -4.53
N LYS A 155 -28.56 3.76 -4.16
CA LYS A 155 -28.05 4.75 -5.15
C LYS A 155 -26.55 4.69 -5.42
N TYR A 156 -25.81 3.86 -4.69
CA TYR A 156 -24.34 3.74 -4.83
C TYR A 156 -23.88 2.29 -5.01
N GLN A 157 -24.74 1.40 -5.52
CA GLN A 157 -24.28 0.05 -5.88
C GLN A 157 -23.21 0.16 -6.96
N VAL A 158 -21.97 -0.05 -6.56
CA VAL A 158 -20.93 -0.50 -7.49
C VAL A 158 -21.47 -1.81 -8.04
N GLN A 159 -21.37 -2.06 -9.36
CA GLN A 159 -21.60 -3.42 -9.83
C GLN A 159 -20.63 -4.32 -9.06
N ALA A 160 -21.21 -5.18 -8.22
CA ALA A 160 -20.52 -5.81 -7.11
C ALA A 160 -19.23 -6.48 -7.61
N THR A 161 -18.08 -6.06 -7.09
CA THR A 161 -16.91 -6.93 -7.15
C THR A 161 -17.29 -8.21 -6.41
N LYS A 162 -16.83 -9.38 -6.87
CA LYS A 162 -17.12 -10.65 -6.18
C LYS A 162 -16.75 -10.65 -4.69
N GLY A 163 -15.81 -9.78 -4.30
CA GLY A 163 -15.42 -9.56 -2.90
C GLY A 163 -16.51 -8.92 -2.04
N LEU A 164 -17.31 -8.00 -2.59
CA LEU A 164 -18.36 -7.28 -1.85
C LEU A 164 -19.47 -8.20 -1.33
N ASP A 165 -19.78 -9.27 -2.05
CA ASP A 165 -20.82 -10.24 -1.67
C ASP A 165 -20.46 -11.02 -0.41
N LYS A 166 -19.17 -11.06 -0.06
CA LYS A 166 -18.66 -11.75 1.13
C LYS A 166 -18.68 -10.88 2.38
N ILE A 167 -18.97 -9.58 2.25
CA ILE A 167 -18.97 -8.64 3.38
C ILE A 167 -20.25 -8.82 4.17
N LYS A 168 -20.11 -9.34 5.40
CA LYS A 168 -21.23 -9.50 6.33
C LYS A 168 -21.64 -8.13 6.92
N PRO A 169 -22.91 -7.71 6.79
CA PRO A 169 -23.38 -6.46 7.38
C PRO A 169 -23.16 -6.38 8.89
N GLY A 170 -22.72 -5.23 9.38
CA GLY A 170 -22.48 -5.00 10.81
C GLY A 170 -21.37 -5.86 11.43
N SER A 171 -20.49 -6.46 10.62
CA SER A 171 -19.41 -7.30 11.13
C SER A 171 -18.20 -6.52 11.67
N GLY A 172 -18.09 -5.24 11.37
CA GLY A 172 -16.87 -4.45 11.56
C GLY A 172 -15.70 -4.89 10.66
N LYS A 173 -15.92 -5.81 9.71
CA LYS A 173 -14.89 -6.36 8.81
C LYS A 173 -15.14 -5.88 7.39
N ALA A 174 -14.47 -4.79 7.00
CA ALA A 174 -14.66 -4.14 5.70
C ALA A 174 -13.78 -4.74 4.58
N GLY A 175 -12.97 -5.75 4.90
CA GLY A 175 -12.19 -6.55 3.98
C GLY A 175 -10.79 -6.02 3.71
N VAL A 176 -10.15 -6.57 2.68
CA VAL A 176 -8.77 -6.24 2.30
C VAL A 176 -8.71 -5.80 0.83
N VAL A 177 -7.98 -4.71 0.59
CA VAL A 177 -7.56 -4.27 -0.75
C VAL A 177 -6.10 -4.67 -0.95
N TRP A 178 -5.86 -5.62 -1.85
CA TRP A 178 -4.50 -6.02 -2.21
C TRP A 178 -4.10 -5.37 -3.53
N HIS A 179 -3.19 -4.41 -3.43
CA HIS A 179 -2.66 -3.67 -4.56
C HIS A 179 -1.14 -3.80 -4.54
N THR A 180 -0.54 -4.40 -5.57
CA THR A 180 0.90 -4.66 -5.60
C THR A 180 1.75 -3.43 -5.27
N GLN A 181 2.94 -3.64 -4.71
CA GLN A 181 3.83 -2.54 -4.34
C GLN A 181 4.19 -1.67 -5.55
N GLY A 182 4.12 -0.35 -5.39
CA GLY A 182 4.36 0.60 -6.48
C GLY A 182 3.12 0.97 -7.31
N SER A 183 1.98 0.28 -7.14
CA SER A 183 0.72 0.57 -7.84
C SER A 183 -0.04 1.82 -7.34
N GLY A 184 0.52 2.55 -6.36
CA GLY A 184 -0.08 3.78 -5.81
C GLY A 184 -1.10 3.55 -4.68
N LYS A 185 -0.86 2.60 -3.77
CA LYS A 185 -1.72 2.35 -2.60
C LYS A 185 -2.07 3.61 -1.81
N SER A 186 -1.09 4.48 -1.53
CA SER A 186 -1.30 5.71 -0.78
C SER A 186 -2.34 6.64 -1.43
N ILE A 187 -2.34 6.73 -2.77
CA ILE A 187 -3.38 7.47 -3.52
C ILE A 187 -4.75 6.83 -3.32
N SER A 188 -4.81 5.49 -3.33
CA SER A 188 -6.06 4.74 -3.09
C SER A 188 -6.61 5.03 -1.69
N MET A 189 -5.75 5.08 -0.66
CA MET A 189 -6.14 5.39 0.72
C MET A 189 -6.68 6.82 0.86
N VAL A 190 -6.06 7.81 0.19
CA VAL A 190 -6.56 9.19 0.18
C VAL A 190 -7.93 9.28 -0.52
N CYS A 191 -8.08 8.65 -1.69
CA CYS A 191 -9.36 8.63 -2.41
C CYS A 191 -10.44 7.93 -1.60
N TYR A 192 -10.09 6.83 -0.92
CA TYR A 192 -10.95 6.12 0.01
C TYR A 192 -11.40 7.01 1.17
N ALA A 193 -10.48 7.69 1.83
CA ALA A 193 -10.83 8.61 2.91
C ALA A 193 -11.73 9.75 2.42
N SER A 194 -11.39 10.40 1.30
CA SER A 194 -12.19 11.49 0.73
C SER A 194 -13.62 11.05 0.39
N LYS A 195 -13.77 9.87 -0.22
CA LYS A 195 -15.07 9.31 -0.59
C LYS A 195 -15.86 8.87 0.64
N LEU A 196 -15.22 8.23 1.61
CA LEU A 196 -15.86 7.70 2.82
C LEU A 196 -16.36 8.82 3.75
N LEU A 197 -15.53 9.86 3.98
CA LEU A 197 -15.90 11.02 4.79
C LEU A 197 -17.17 11.73 4.29
N GLN A 198 -17.43 11.64 3.00
CA GLN A 198 -18.59 12.24 2.35
C GLN A 198 -19.79 11.28 2.19
N GLN A 199 -19.74 10.08 2.77
CA GLN A 199 -20.89 9.16 2.79
C GLN A 199 -21.88 9.55 3.91
N PRO A 200 -23.14 9.90 3.57
CA PRO A 200 -24.13 10.27 4.59
C PRO A 200 -24.40 9.16 5.61
N THR A 201 -24.35 7.90 5.19
CA THR A 201 -24.56 6.71 6.04
C THR A 201 -23.45 6.53 7.09
N MET A 202 -22.29 7.15 6.89
CA MET A 202 -21.17 7.12 7.82
C MET A 202 -21.24 8.24 8.88
N ASN A 203 -22.13 9.23 8.73
CA ASN A 203 -22.36 10.31 9.69
C ASN A 203 -21.05 10.98 10.17
N ASN A 204 -20.29 11.58 9.24
CA ASN A 204 -19.00 12.23 9.50
C ASN A 204 -18.01 11.34 10.31
N PRO A 205 -17.53 10.23 9.71
CA PRO A 205 -16.76 9.23 10.43
C PRO A 205 -15.38 9.76 10.84
N THR A 206 -14.80 9.15 11.88
CA THR A 206 -13.39 9.32 12.22
C THR A 206 -12.58 8.22 11.53
N ILE A 207 -11.53 8.57 10.80
CA ILE A 207 -10.62 7.62 10.15
C ILE A 207 -9.35 7.53 10.98
N VAL A 208 -8.97 6.32 11.40
CA VAL A 208 -7.72 6.04 12.10
C VAL A 208 -6.82 5.26 11.15
N VAL A 209 -5.81 5.91 10.60
CA VAL A 209 -4.82 5.30 9.72
C VAL A 209 -3.72 4.69 10.59
N VAL A 210 -3.55 3.37 10.50
CA VAL A 210 -2.61 2.61 11.30
C VAL A 210 -1.50 2.06 10.42
N THR A 211 -0.26 2.35 10.79
CA THR A 211 0.95 1.88 10.09
C THR A 211 1.83 1.05 11.04
N ASP A 212 2.75 0.26 10.47
CA ASP A 212 3.66 -0.56 11.28
C ASP A 212 4.78 0.28 11.91
N ARG A 213 5.25 1.31 11.20
CA ARG A 213 6.47 2.05 11.54
C ARG A 213 6.28 3.54 11.36
N ASN A 214 6.96 4.31 12.20
CA ASN A 214 6.90 5.78 12.22
C ASN A 214 7.34 6.42 10.87
N ASP A 215 8.25 5.79 10.12
CA ASP A 215 8.71 6.30 8.82
C ASP A 215 7.65 6.14 7.72
N LEU A 216 6.95 5.00 7.70
CA LEU A 216 5.80 4.78 6.83
C LEU A 216 4.63 5.71 7.22
N ASP A 217 4.41 5.88 8.52
CA ASP A 217 3.44 6.84 9.06
C ASP A 217 3.67 8.25 8.53
N GLY A 218 4.91 8.74 8.59
CA GLY A 218 5.27 10.07 8.09
C GLY A 218 5.07 10.25 6.58
N GLN A 219 5.40 9.24 5.76
CA GLN A 219 5.19 9.32 4.31
C GLN A 219 3.70 9.38 3.94
N LEU A 220 2.90 8.53 4.57
CA LEU A 220 1.46 8.49 4.30
C LEU A 220 0.76 9.73 4.88
N TYR A 221 1.16 10.17 6.07
CA TYR A 221 0.70 11.42 6.68
C TYR A 221 0.97 12.62 5.76
N ASN A 222 2.18 12.74 5.20
CA ASN A 222 2.49 13.80 4.24
C ASN A 222 1.59 13.72 3.01
N THR A 223 1.36 12.52 2.46
CA THR A 223 0.46 12.32 1.31
C THR A 223 -0.96 12.80 1.60
N PHE A 224 -1.50 12.49 2.79
CA PHE A 224 -2.80 13.00 3.23
C PHE A 224 -2.79 14.50 3.52
N GLY A 225 -1.69 15.03 4.08
CA GLY A 225 -1.50 16.45 4.32
C GLY A 225 -1.52 17.28 3.04
N MET A 226 -0.96 16.75 1.95
CA MET A 226 -1.02 17.38 0.63
C MET A 226 -2.43 17.33 0.03
N ALA A 227 -3.26 16.37 0.42
CA ALA A 227 -4.63 16.20 -0.05
C ALA A 227 -5.70 16.88 0.84
N GLN A 228 -5.32 17.78 1.74
CA GLN A 228 -6.23 18.43 2.69
C GLN A 228 -7.46 19.08 2.03
N GLU A 229 -7.30 19.73 0.87
CA GLU A 229 -8.41 20.34 0.13
C GLU A 229 -9.44 19.29 -0.33
N THR A 230 -8.96 18.13 -0.79
CA THR A 230 -9.79 17.01 -1.24
C THR A 230 -10.45 16.29 -0.05
N LEU A 231 -9.77 16.24 1.10
CA LEU A 231 -10.25 15.61 2.33
C LEU A 231 -11.21 16.53 3.12
N LYS A 232 -11.12 17.85 2.93
CA LYS A 232 -11.80 18.89 3.73
C LYS A 232 -11.57 18.76 5.24
N GLN A 233 -10.48 18.09 5.60
CA GLN A 233 -10.06 17.83 6.98
C GLN A 233 -8.54 17.91 7.04
N ILE A 234 -8.04 18.36 8.18
CA ILE A 234 -6.60 18.40 8.47
C ILE A 234 -6.26 17.10 9.21
N PRO A 235 -5.44 16.21 8.62
CA PRO A 235 -4.95 15.02 9.31
C PRO A 235 -4.15 15.38 10.56
N GLN A 236 -4.22 14.55 11.60
CA GLN A 236 -3.49 14.70 12.84
C GLN A 236 -2.65 13.46 13.08
N GLN A 237 -1.39 13.63 13.47
CA GLN A 237 -0.49 12.52 13.79
C GLN A 237 -0.38 12.39 15.31
N ALA A 238 -0.59 11.19 15.83
CA ALA A 238 -0.40 10.88 17.24
C ALA A 238 1.07 10.52 17.46
N ASP A 239 1.85 11.40 18.09
CA ASP A 239 3.31 11.17 18.28
C ASP A 239 3.60 10.09 19.32
N ASP A 240 2.76 9.99 20.34
CA ASP A 240 2.89 9.04 21.45
C ASP A 240 1.53 8.43 21.89
N ARG A 241 1.59 7.60 22.92
CA ARG A 241 0.44 6.86 23.47
C ARG A 241 -0.58 7.78 24.14
N ASP A 242 -0.12 8.85 24.79
CA ASP A 242 -0.98 9.78 25.52
C ASP A 242 -1.74 10.67 24.54
N THR A 243 -1.05 11.17 23.52
CA THR A 243 -1.62 11.93 22.41
C THR A 243 -2.67 11.10 21.66
N LEU A 244 -2.39 9.83 21.36
CA LEU A 244 -3.39 8.94 20.72
C LEU A 244 -4.65 8.81 21.58
N ARG A 245 -4.48 8.56 22.89
CA ARG A 245 -5.60 8.45 23.83
C ARG A 245 -6.42 9.74 23.86
N GLU A 246 -5.77 10.89 23.96
CA GLU A 246 -6.44 12.21 23.96
C GLU A 246 -7.22 12.45 22.66
N LEU A 247 -6.59 12.19 21.52
CA LEU A 247 -7.18 12.40 20.20
C LEU A 247 -8.42 11.55 19.96
N LEU A 248 -8.51 10.36 20.55
CA LEU A 248 -9.65 9.45 20.43
C LEU A 248 -10.74 9.74 21.47
N LEU A 249 -10.38 9.93 22.75
CA LEU A 249 -11.32 10.20 23.84
C LEU A 249 -12.11 11.50 23.62
N ASN A 250 -11.44 12.54 23.14
CA ASN A 250 -12.05 13.86 22.95
C ASN A 250 -12.78 14.01 21.61
N ARG A 251 -12.78 12.98 20.75
CA ARG A 251 -13.35 13.07 19.39
C ARG A 251 -14.82 12.72 19.35
N GLN A 252 -15.66 13.74 19.20
CA GLN A 252 -17.12 13.55 19.07
C GLN A 252 -17.57 13.22 17.63
N SER A 253 -16.86 13.72 16.60
CA SER A 253 -17.13 13.38 15.19
C SER A 253 -15.95 13.75 14.29
N GLY A 254 -15.89 13.14 13.09
CA GLY A 254 -14.92 13.48 12.06
C GLY A 254 -13.46 13.23 12.46
N GLY A 255 -12.54 13.65 11.59
CA GLY A 255 -11.11 13.62 11.82
C GLY A 255 -10.41 12.45 11.12
N ILE A 256 -9.14 12.69 10.78
CA ILE A 256 -8.21 11.69 10.28
C ILE A 256 -7.04 11.66 11.27
N ILE A 257 -6.80 10.51 11.88
CA ILE A 257 -5.75 10.31 12.89
C ILE A 257 -4.75 9.30 12.35
N PHE A 258 -3.48 9.67 12.34
CA PHE A 258 -2.36 8.80 12.01
C PHE A 258 -1.71 8.28 13.28
N THR A 259 -1.42 6.99 13.31
CA THR A 259 -0.79 6.34 14.44
C THR A 259 -0.07 5.07 14.00
N THR A 260 0.82 4.57 14.85
CA THR A 260 1.35 3.22 14.72
C THR A 260 0.61 2.26 15.65
N ILE A 261 0.61 0.97 15.30
CA ILE A 261 -0.10 -0.05 16.08
C ILE A 261 0.42 -0.16 17.52
N GLN A 262 1.72 0.09 17.75
CA GLN A 262 2.35 -0.02 19.07
C GLN A 262 1.89 1.08 20.04
N LYS A 263 1.25 2.15 19.55
CA LYS A 263 0.70 3.22 20.39
C LYS A 263 -0.58 2.80 21.13
N PHE A 264 -1.22 1.71 20.70
CA PHE A 264 -2.31 1.06 21.44
C PHE A 264 -1.83 0.15 22.58
N ALA A 265 -0.54 0.08 22.88
CA ALA A 265 -0.07 -0.70 24.02
C ALA A 265 -0.57 -0.14 25.36
N LEU A 266 -0.71 -1.03 26.35
CA LEU A 266 -1.03 -0.69 27.73
C LEU A 266 -0.01 0.29 28.31
N LEU A 267 -0.49 1.21 29.16
CA LEU A 267 0.37 1.95 30.09
C LEU A 267 0.78 1.04 31.24
N ALA A 268 1.84 1.44 31.99
CA ALA A 268 2.48 0.59 32.99
C ALA A 268 1.50 0.00 34.02
N ASP A 269 0.49 0.77 34.41
CA ASP A 269 -0.46 0.42 35.47
C ASP A 269 -1.76 -0.23 34.95
N GLU A 270 -1.95 -0.34 33.62
CA GLU A 270 -3.19 -0.86 33.03
C GLU A 270 -3.12 -2.38 32.86
N THR A 271 -4.10 -3.14 33.36
CA THR A 271 -4.19 -4.60 33.11
C THR A 271 -4.88 -4.94 31.79
N GLU A 272 -5.78 -4.07 31.34
CA GLU A 272 -6.57 -4.18 30.12
C GLU A 272 -6.62 -2.79 29.46
N HIS A 273 -6.81 -2.76 28.14
CA HIS A 273 -6.81 -1.48 27.43
C HIS A 273 -8.17 -0.78 27.67
N PRO A 274 -8.20 0.49 28.07
CA PRO A 274 -9.45 1.20 28.23
C PRO A 274 -10.15 1.39 26.87
N VAL A 275 -11.48 1.39 26.86
CA VAL A 275 -12.24 1.82 25.68
C VAL A 275 -11.98 3.31 25.49
N LEU A 276 -11.42 3.68 24.33
CA LEU A 276 -11.16 5.07 23.98
C LEU A 276 -12.33 5.69 23.23
N SER A 277 -13.07 4.89 22.47
CA SER A 277 -14.33 5.31 21.86
C SER A 277 -15.20 4.10 21.53
N ASP A 278 -16.48 4.19 21.88
CA ASP A 278 -17.53 3.22 21.57
C ASP A 278 -18.30 3.57 20.28
N ARG A 279 -17.89 4.62 19.56
CA ARG A 279 -18.55 5.07 18.34
C ARG A 279 -18.44 4.04 17.22
N ALA A 280 -19.57 3.71 16.59
CA ALA A 280 -19.61 2.79 15.45
C ALA A 280 -19.21 3.44 14.11
N ASN A 281 -19.10 4.78 14.07
CA ASN A 281 -18.63 5.52 12.89
C ASN A 281 -17.11 5.80 12.93
N ILE A 282 -16.33 4.92 13.55
CA ILE A 282 -14.87 4.93 13.48
C ILE A 282 -14.42 3.85 12.50
N VAL A 283 -13.48 4.21 11.63
CA VAL A 283 -12.92 3.30 10.63
C VAL A 283 -11.42 3.25 10.76
N VAL A 284 -10.90 2.07 11.07
CA VAL A 284 -9.48 1.78 11.15
C VAL A 284 -9.01 1.32 9.77
N VAL A 285 -8.03 2.02 9.21
CA VAL A 285 -7.42 1.74 7.92
C VAL A 285 -5.98 1.32 8.15
N SER A 286 -5.67 0.04 7.96
CA SER A 286 -4.32 -0.47 8.17
C SER A 286 -3.55 -0.49 6.86
N ASP A 287 -2.35 0.11 6.85
CA ASP A 287 -1.36 -0.07 5.78
C ASP A 287 -0.48 -1.28 6.05
N GLU A 288 -0.13 -2.00 4.99
CA GLU A 288 0.56 -3.30 5.03
C GLU A 288 -0.09 -4.28 6.01
N ALA A 289 -1.38 -4.55 5.79
CA ALA A 289 -2.14 -5.55 6.54
C ALA A 289 -1.63 -6.98 6.26
N HIS A 290 -0.49 -7.37 6.82
CA HIS A 290 0.06 -8.72 6.77
C HIS A 290 0.74 -9.18 8.08
N ARG A 291 0.51 -10.47 8.38
CA ARG A 291 1.19 -11.46 9.24
C ARG A 291 1.77 -11.10 10.62
N SER A 292 2.51 -10.01 10.84
CA SER A 292 3.22 -9.79 12.13
C SER A 292 2.49 -8.88 13.13
N GLN A 293 1.53 -8.09 12.66
CA GLN A 293 0.88 -7.08 13.49
C GLN A 293 -0.33 -7.58 14.29
N TYR A 294 -0.95 -8.70 13.87
CA TYR A 294 -2.29 -9.08 14.32
C TYR A 294 -2.37 -10.39 15.11
N GLY A 295 -1.23 -11.00 15.44
CA GLY A 295 -1.15 -12.25 16.21
C GLY A 295 -1.99 -12.21 17.50
N ASN A 296 -2.98 -13.10 17.58
CA ASN A 296 -3.92 -13.18 18.71
C ASN A 296 -3.36 -13.92 19.94
N LYS A 297 -2.07 -14.27 19.97
CA LYS A 297 -1.48 -15.04 21.06
C LYS A 297 -1.20 -14.17 22.28
N SER A 298 -1.70 -14.59 23.43
CA SER A 298 -1.41 -13.99 24.74
C SER A 298 -0.11 -14.55 25.29
N LYS A 299 0.84 -13.69 25.66
CA LYS A 299 2.08 -14.04 26.36
C LYS A 299 1.93 -13.79 27.86
N LEU A 300 2.38 -14.71 28.71
CA LEU A 300 2.44 -14.48 30.15
C LEU A 300 3.77 -13.81 30.49
N VAL A 301 3.73 -12.58 31.02
CA VAL A 301 4.90 -11.78 31.37
C VAL A 301 5.01 -11.66 32.89
N GLU A 302 6.22 -11.79 33.41
CA GLU A 302 6.54 -11.55 34.82
C GLU A 302 6.60 -10.05 35.12
N VAL A 303 5.80 -9.60 36.07
CA VAL A 303 5.87 -8.25 36.63
C VAL A 303 6.90 -8.26 37.75
N LYS A 304 8.03 -7.57 37.55
CA LYS A 304 9.12 -7.48 38.52
C LYS A 304 9.05 -6.16 39.28
N ASP A 305 9.39 -6.17 40.56
CA ASP A 305 9.57 -4.94 41.35
C ASP A 305 10.89 -4.23 41.03
N GLU A 306 11.11 -3.07 41.65
CA GLU A 306 12.33 -2.25 41.47
C GLU A 306 13.63 -3.01 41.81
N ASN A 307 13.53 -4.12 42.55
CA ASN A 307 14.64 -4.99 42.93
C ASN A 307 14.75 -6.25 42.05
N GLY A 308 13.94 -6.36 41.00
CA GLY A 308 13.94 -7.49 40.06
C GLY A 308 13.19 -8.73 40.54
N THR A 309 12.45 -8.65 41.65
CA THR A 309 11.67 -9.78 42.21
C THR A 309 10.32 -9.90 41.51
N VAL A 310 9.98 -11.08 41.02
CA VAL A 310 8.68 -11.35 40.37
C VAL A 310 7.55 -11.21 41.40
N LYS A 311 6.70 -10.19 41.23
CA LYS A 311 5.54 -9.90 42.08
C LYS A 311 4.25 -10.55 41.56
N ALA A 312 4.12 -10.69 40.25
CA ALA A 312 2.92 -11.22 39.61
C ALA A 312 3.21 -11.73 38.19
N HIS A 313 2.27 -12.48 37.63
CA HIS A 313 2.24 -12.81 36.21
C HIS A 313 1.07 -12.07 35.55
N LYS A 314 1.29 -11.50 34.37
CA LYS A 314 0.29 -10.75 33.60
C LYS A 314 0.21 -11.27 32.18
N TYR A 315 -0.99 -11.48 31.67
CA TYR A 315 -1.19 -11.76 30.25
C TYR A 315 -1.04 -10.49 29.42
N VAL A 316 -0.16 -10.51 28.43
CA VAL A 316 0.07 -9.45 27.45
C VAL A 316 -0.36 -9.98 26.10
N TYR A 317 -1.29 -9.30 25.44
CA TYR A 317 -1.78 -9.66 24.11
C TYR A 317 -1.06 -8.85 23.03
N GLY A 318 -1.22 -9.26 21.76
CA GLY A 318 -0.77 -8.48 20.60
C GLY A 318 -1.45 -7.10 20.53
N TYR A 319 -0.76 -6.12 19.94
CA TYR A 319 -1.24 -4.74 19.86
C TYR A 319 -2.58 -4.59 19.11
N SER A 320 -2.85 -5.49 18.16
CA SER A 320 -4.14 -5.59 17.48
C SER A 320 -5.32 -5.80 18.42
N LYS A 321 -5.14 -6.60 19.48
CA LYS A 321 -6.17 -6.81 20.48
C LYS A 321 -6.44 -5.51 21.23
N TYR A 322 -5.40 -4.84 21.71
CA TYR A 322 -5.58 -3.58 22.43
C TYR A 322 -6.24 -2.50 21.56
N MET A 323 -5.93 -2.44 20.27
CA MET A 323 -6.63 -1.56 19.33
C MET A 323 -8.13 -1.90 19.21
N ARG A 324 -8.48 -3.19 19.21
CA ARG A 324 -9.89 -3.62 19.21
C ARG A 324 -10.59 -3.31 20.53
N ASP A 325 -9.91 -3.52 21.65
CA ASP A 325 -10.42 -3.18 22.98
C ASP A 325 -10.61 -1.65 23.11
N ALA A 326 -9.73 -0.85 22.51
CA ALA A 326 -9.83 0.61 22.45
C ALA A 326 -11.01 1.11 21.61
N LEU A 327 -11.32 0.41 20.50
CA LEU A 327 -12.28 0.81 19.47
C LEU A 327 -13.24 -0.36 19.13
N PRO A 328 -14.05 -0.83 20.09
CA PRO A 328 -14.81 -2.09 19.98
C PRO A 328 -15.82 -2.12 18.84
N ASN A 329 -16.38 -0.96 18.47
CA ASN A 329 -17.42 -0.84 17.45
C ASN A 329 -16.90 -0.34 16.10
N ALA A 330 -15.58 -0.17 15.95
CA ALA A 330 -14.98 0.31 14.71
C ALA A 330 -15.05 -0.71 13.57
N SER A 331 -15.03 -0.22 12.33
CA SER A 331 -14.85 -1.03 11.14
C SER A 331 -13.39 -1.06 10.71
N PHE A 332 -12.88 -2.22 10.30
CA PHE A 332 -11.48 -2.45 9.95
C PHE A 332 -11.35 -2.78 8.47
N ILE A 333 -10.50 -2.03 7.76
CA ILE A 333 -10.11 -2.30 6.37
C ILE A 333 -8.58 -2.36 6.25
N GLY A 334 -8.07 -3.32 5.50
CA GLY A 334 -6.65 -3.47 5.25
C GLY A 334 -6.26 -3.09 3.82
N PHE A 335 -5.16 -2.36 3.65
CA PHE A 335 -4.47 -2.18 2.38
C PHE A 335 -3.13 -2.92 2.46
N THR A 336 -2.79 -3.72 1.46
CA THR A 336 -1.54 -4.50 1.47
C THR A 336 -0.87 -4.53 0.10
N GLY A 337 0.46 -4.53 0.08
CA GLY A 337 1.27 -4.78 -1.11
C GLY A 337 1.39 -6.25 -1.48
N THR A 338 1.22 -7.13 -0.50
CA THR A 338 1.50 -8.55 -0.60
C THR A 338 0.23 -9.38 -0.40
N PRO A 339 0.12 -10.55 -1.07
CA PRO A 339 -0.97 -11.46 -0.82
C PRO A 339 -0.90 -11.98 0.62
N ILE A 340 -2.07 -12.13 1.21
CA ILE A 340 -2.32 -12.79 2.48
C ILE A 340 -2.31 -14.28 2.16
N ALA A 341 -1.47 -15.04 2.86
CA ALA A 341 -1.37 -16.48 2.67
C ALA A 341 -2.76 -17.13 2.84
N MET A 342 -3.04 -18.21 2.09
CA MET A 342 -4.34 -18.88 2.16
C MET A 342 -4.69 -19.37 3.58
N ASP A 343 -3.66 -19.68 4.38
CA ASP A 343 -3.76 -20.16 5.75
C ASP A 343 -3.74 -19.04 6.81
N ASP A 344 -3.58 -17.78 6.41
CA ASP A 344 -3.58 -16.64 7.32
C ASP A 344 -5.01 -16.29 7.78
N LYS A 345 -5.47 -17.09 8.74
CA LYS A 345 -6.75 -16.95 9.43
C LYS A 345 -6.81 -15.68 10.28
N ASP A 346 -5.68 -15.14 10.72
CA ASP A 346 -5.63 -13.97 11.60
C ASP A 346 -5.95 -12.69 10.84
N THR A 347 -5.35 -12.47 9.67
CA THR A 347 -5.64 -11.29 8.84
C THR A 347 -7.10 -11.29 8.35
N ARG A 348 -7.62 -12.45 7.91
CA ARG A 348 -9.06 -12.59 7.55
C ARG A 348 -9.97 -12.52 8.78
N GLY A 349 -9.48 -12.96 9.93
CA GLY A 349 -10.13 -12.80 11.22
C GLY A 349 -10.35 -11.34 11.58
N VAL A 350 -9.40 -10.48 11.23
CA VAL A 350 -9.43 -9.05 11.54
C VAL A 350 -10.20 -8.25 10.50
N PHE A 351 -9.79 -8.33 9.24
CA PHE A 351 -10.28 -7.47 8.18
C PHE A 351 -11.41 -8.11 7.38
N GLY A 352 -11.43 -9.44 7.26
CA GLY A 352 -12.37 -10.16 6.41
C GLY A 352 -11.73 -10.61 5.09
N GLU A 353 -12.56 -10.82 4.08
CA GLU A 353 -12.15 -11.31 2.76
C GLU A 353 -11.59 -10.18 1.87
N TYR A 354 -10.98 -10.55 0.74
CA TYR A 354 -10.59 -9.57 -0.27
C TYR A 354 -11.80 -8.87 -0.88
N VAL A 355 -11.71 -7.55 -0.95
CA VAL A 355 -12.69 -6.68 -1.63
C VAL A 355 -12.27 -6.42 -3.07
N SER A 356 -10.97 -6.25 -3.29
CA SER A 356 -10.35 -5.95 -4.58
C SER A 356 -8.92 -6.47 -4.61
N ILE A 357 -8.48 -6.96 -5.77
CA ILE A 357 -7.16 -7.52 -6.00
C ILE A 357 -6.60 -6.92 -7.29
N TYR A 358 -5.44 -6.27 -7.16
CA TYR A 358 -4.61 -5.79 -8.25
C TYR A 358 -3.20 -6.32 -8.03
N ASP A 359 -2.93 -7.47 -8.63
CA ASP A 359 -1.71 -8.22 -8.39
C ASP A 359 -0.52 -7.69 -9.23
N ILE A 360 0.62 -8.36 -9.11
CA ILE A 360 1.83 -7.98 -9.85
C ILE A 360 1.68 -8.18 -11.35
N GLN A 361 0.91 -9.17 -11.80
CA GLN A 361 0.73 -9.47 -13.22
C GLN A 361 -0.12 -8.37 -13.86
N ASP A 362 -1.26 -8.03 -13.26
CA ASP A 362 -2.11 -6.92 -13.69
C ASP A 362 -1.31 -5.61 -13.77
N ALA A 363 -0.50 -5.32 -12.73
CA ALA A 363 0.28 -4.09 -12.68
C ALA A 363 1.38 -3.99 -13.73
N VAL A 364 2.01 -5.11 -14.08
CA VAL A 364 3.00 -5.18 -15.15
C VAL A 364 2.33 -5.05 -16.51
N ASP A 365 1.23 -5.75 -16.74
CA ASP A 365 0.47 -5.70 -18.01
C ASP A 365 -0.13 -4.31 -18.27
N ASP A 366 -0.42 -3.56 -17.21
CA ASP A 366 -0.91 -2.18 -17.26
C ASP A 366 0.20 -1.14 -17.39
N GLY A 367 1.47 -1.55 -17.24
CA GLY A 367 2.61 -0.62 -17.18
C GLY A 367 2.64 0.25 -15.92
N ALA A 368 1.85 -0.11 -14.89
CA ALA A 368 1.86 0.57 -13.60
C ALA A 368 3.14 0.24 -12.79
N THR A 369 3.72 -0.94 -13.02
CA THR A 369 4.99 -1.38 -12.45
C THR A 369 5.90 -1.97 -13.52
N VAL A 370 7.22 -1.94 -13.29
CA VAL A 370 8.18 -2.60 -14.19
C VAL A 370 8.21 -4.11 -13.97
N PRO A 371 8.43 -4.94 -15.01
CA PRO A 371 8.56 -6.39 -14.86
C PRO A 371 9.73 -6.78 -13.96
N ILE A 372 9.55 -7.83 -13.16
CA ILE A 372 10.59 -8.43 -12.34
C ILE A 372 11.09 -9.71 -13.03
N TYR A 373 12.39 -9.78 -13.27
CA TYR A 373 13.06 -10.96 -13.80
C TYR A 373 13.86 -11.63 -12.69
N TYR A 374 13.53 -12.87 -12.38
CA TYR A 374 14.25 -13.68 -11.39
C TYR A 374 15.35 -14.48 -12.08
N GLU A 375 16.59 -14.25 -11.66
CA GLU A 375 17.74 -15.03 -12.07
C GLU A 375 18.37 -15.67 -10.83
N SER A 376 18.21 -16.98 -10.67
CA SER A 376 18.90 -17.71 -9.60
C SER A 376 20.37 -17.84 -9.95
N ARG A 377 21.24 -17.27 -9.10
CA ARG A 377 22.70 -17.33 -9.24
C ARG A 377 23.28 -18.05 -8.02
N LEU A 378 23.49 -19.35 -8.16
CA LEU A 378 24.09 -20.17 -7.11
C LEU A 378 25.61 -20.01 -7.12
N ALA A 379 26.19 -19.54 -6.01
CA ALA A 379 27.63 -19.61 -5.79
C ALA A 379 28.00 -21.09 -5.53
N LYS A 380 28.53 -21.77 -6.55
CA LYS A 380 29.07 -23.13 -6.41
C LYS A 380 30.31 -23.08 -5.51
N LEU A 381 30.11 -23.36 -4.24
CA LEU A 381 31.17 -23.70 -3.31
C LEU A 381 30.94 -25.12 -2.80
N ASP A 382 32.04 -25.83 -2.52
CA ASP A 382 32.08 -27.10 -1.77
C ASP A 382 31.64 -26.93 -0.29
N ILE A 383 30.75 -25.98 -0.02
CA ILE A 383 30.16 -25.76 1.28
C ILE A 383 28.81 -26.46 1.24
N ASN A 384 28.80 -27.70 1.74
CA ASN A 384 27.66 -28.55 2.12
C ASN A 384 26.27 -27.95 1.79
N GLN A 385 25.94 -27.91 0.50
CA GLN A 385 24.77 -27.20 -0.03
C GLN A 385 23.48 -27.74 0.59
N ASP A 386 23.39 -29.06 0.70
CA ASP A 386 22.31 -29.77 1.36
C ASP A 386 22.08 -29.29 2.80
N LYS A 387 23.14 -28.92 3.53
CA LYS A 387 22.99 -28.36 4.89
C LYS A 387 22.44 -26.94 4.87
N ILE A 388 22.81 -26.11 3.90
CA ILE A 388 22.30 -24.75 3.78
C ILE A 388 20.82 -24.79 3.40
N GLU A 389 20.45 -25.62 2.42
CA GLU A 389 19.05 -25.78 2.00
C GLU A 389 18.20 -26.31 3.16
N VAL A 390 18.64 -27.38 3.84
CA VAL A 390 17.92 -27.91 5.01
C VAL A 390 17.81 -26.88 6.14
N LEU A 391 18.90 -26.17 6.48
CA LEU A 391 18.84 -25.12 7.51
C LEU A 391 17.95 -23.96 7.09
N ASN A 392 17.92 -23.59 5.80
CA ASN A 392 17.09 -22.52 5.30
C ASN A 392 15.61 -22.91 5.32
N ASP A 393 15.27 -24.13 4.91
CA ASP A 393 13.90 -24.66 4.97
C ASP A 393 13.43 -24.79 6.43
N GLU A 394 14.26 -25.35 7.32
CA GLU A 394 13.97 -25.44 8.77
C GLU A 394 13.74 -24.06 9.39
N VAL A 395 14.54 -23.08 8.97
CA VAL A 395 14.42 -21.69 9.42
C VAL A 395 13.19 -21.02 8.83
N GLU A 396 12.87 -21.19 7.54
CA GLU A 396 11.69 -20.61 6.90
C GLU A 396 10.37 -21.16 7.49
N ASP A 397 10.33 -22.47 7.77
CA ASP A 397 9.20 -23.13 8.41
C ASP A 397 9.00 -22.64 9.87
N GLU A 398 10.08 -22.35 10.59
CA GLU A 398 10.03 -21.92 11.99
C GLU A 398 9.90 -20.39 12.17
N ILE A 399 10.35 -19.55 11.21
CA ILE A 399 10.08 -18.09 11.21
C ILE A 399 8.60 -17.79 10.92
N GLY A 400 7.84 -18.81 10.51
CA GLY A 400 6.44 -18.70 10.15
C GLY A 400 5.44 -18.64 11.30
N GLU A 401 5.84 -18.85 12.55
CA GLU A 401 4.93 -18.95 13.69
C GLU A 401 5.44 -18.20 14.93
N ASP A 402 4.50 -17.60 15.67
CA ASP A 402 4.71 -16.68 16.79
C ASP A 402 5.91 -16.94 17.72
N GLU A 403 6.60 -15.84 18.03
CA GLU A 403 7.68 -15.71 19.00
C GLU A 403 7.39 -16.31 20.41
N GLU A 404 8.15 -17.36 20.75
CA GLU A 404 8.77 -17.68 22.06
C GLU A 404 7.96 -18.35 23.17
N THR A 405 8.46 -19.43 23.82
CA THR A 405 9.75 -19.44 24.57
C THR A 405 10.55 -20.76 24.59
N ALA A 406 10.31 -21.73 23.70
CA ALA A 406 11.20 -22.91 23.55
C ALA A 406 11.93 -22.94 22.20
N ASP A 407 11.28 -22.49 21.13
CA ASP A 407 11.84 -22.57 19.77
C ASP A 407 12.82 -21.44 19.45
N ARG A 408 12.87 -20.35 20.24
CA ARG A 408 13.77 -19.21 19.97
C ARG A 408 15.24 -19.55 20.11
N GLU A 409 15.61 -20.39 21.07
CA GLU A 409 17.01 -20.82 21.21
C GLU A 409 17.42 -21.73 20.06
N LYS A 410 16.50 -22.58 19.59
CA LYS A 410 16.71 -23.47 18.44
C LYS A 410 16.80 -22.68 17.13
N ILE A 411 15.82 -21.81 16.85
CA ILE A 411 15.82 -20.89 15.70
C ILE A 411 17.06 -20.00 15.73
N LYS A 412 17.40 -19.41 16.88
CA LYS A 412 18.60 -18.57 17.01
C LYS A 412 19.89 -19.37 16.77
N SER A 413 19.91 -20.64 17.19
CA SER A 413 21.04 -21.54 16.94
C SER A 413 21.15 -21.94 15.46
N GLN A 414 20.05 -22.31 14.82
CA GLN A 414 19.99 -22.62 13.39
C GLN A 414 20.30 -21.38 12.54
N TRP A 415 19.74 -20.22 12.89
CA TRP A 415 20.05 -18.94 12.26
C TRP A 415 21.52 -18.57 12.37
N ALA A 416 22.14 -18.74 13.54
CA ALA A 416 23.57 -18.51 13.72
C ALA A 416 24.43 -19.52 12.92
N ALA A 417 24.00 -20.77 12.81
CA ALA A 417 24.67 -21.78 12.00
C ALA A 417 24.59 -21.44 10.51
N LEU A 418 23.41 -21.04 10.03
CA LEU A 418 23.17 -20.59 8.67
C LEU A 418 23.96 -19.31 8.36
N GLU A 419 23.94 -18.32 9.26
CA GLU A 419 24.72 -17.08 9.15
C GLU A 419 26.21 -17.38 9.00
N LYS A 420 26.76 -18.31 9.79
CA LYS A 420 28.16 -18.71 9.69
C LYS A 420 28.50 -19.39 8.35
N LEU A 421 27.59 -20.20 7.81
CA LEU A 421 27.77 -20.86 6.51
C LEU A 421 27.67 -19.86 5.35
N VAL A 422 26.68 -18.97 5.41
CA VAL A 422 26.42 -17.92 4.41
C VAL A 422 27.53 -16.86 4.43
N GLY A 423 28.01 -16.49 5.62
CA GLY A 423 29.07 -15.50 5.85
C GLY A 423 30.50 -16.02 5.69
N ALA A 424 30.70 -17.28 5.30
CA ALA A 424 32.04 -17.84 5.13
C ALA A 424 32.86 -17.04 4.09
N GLU A 425 34.09 -16.65 4.46
CA GLU A 425 34.94 -15.77 3.64
C GLU A 425 35.08 -16.23 2.16
N PRO A 426 35.32 -17.52 1.85
CA PRO A 426 35.40 -17.97 0.45
C PRO A 426 34.11 -17.72 -0.35
N ARG A 427 32.94 -17.84 0.32
CA ARG A 427 31.62 -17.55 -0.26
C ARG A 427 31.44 -16.07 -0.53
N ILE A 428 31.77 -15.24 0.45
CA ILE A 428 31.66 -13.79 0.32
C ILE A 428 32.53 -13.28 -0.84
N GLN A 429 33.76 -13.78 -0.98
CA GLN A 429 34.64 -13.41 -2.09
C GLN A 429 34.06 -13.83 -3.46
N GLN A 430 33.49 -15.03 -3.58
CA GLN A 430 32.87 -15.50 -4.82
C GLN A 430 31.62 -14.69 -5.16
N VAL A 431 30.74 -14.43 -4.18
CA VAL A 431 29.54 -13.61 -4.35
C VAL A 431 29.92 -12.18 -4.75
N ALA A 432 30.91 -11.57 -4.08
CA ALA A 432 31.40 -10.23 -4.43
C ALA A 432 31.87 -10.15 -5.89
N LYS A 433 32.65 -11.14 -6.33
CA LYS A 433 33.14 -11.21 -7.71
C LYS A 433 32.00 -11.35 -8.71
N ASP A 434 31.02 -12.21 -8.43
CA ASP A 434 29.86 -12.38 -9.28
C ASP A 434 29.03 -11.09 -9.37
N LEU A 435 28.73 -10.45 -8.23
CA LEU A 435 27.97 -9.20 -8.17
C LEU A 435 28.65 -8.06 -8.94
N VAL A 436 29.97 -7.89 -8.78
CA VAL A 436 30.72 -6.85 -9.51
C VAL A 436 30.67 -7.10 -11.01
N ASN A 437 30.88 -8.35 -11.44
CA ASN A 437 30.84 -8.72 -12.86
C ASN A 437 29.44 -8.51 -13.44
N HIS A 438 28.41 -8.99 -12.75
CA HIS A 438 27.02 -8.85 -13.17
C HIS A 438 26.61 -7.37 -13.27
N PHE A 439 26.87 -6.57 -12.22
CA PHE A 439 26.53 -5.16 -12.20
C PHE A 439 27.25 -4.38 -13.31
N THR A 440 28.55 -4.61 -13.50
CA THR A 440 29.33 -3.91 -14.54
C THR A 440 28.85 -4.29 -15.95
N THR A 441 28.57 -5.58 -16.19
CA THR A 441 28.07 -6.07 -17.49
C THR A 441 26.71 -5.49 -17.80
N ARG A 442 25.78 -5.52 -16.83
CA ARG A 442 24.42 -4.99 -17.00
C ARG A 442 24.45 -3.48 -17.25
N THR A 443 25.21 -2.73 -16.45
CA THR A 443 25.26 -1.26 -16.54
C THR A 443 26.00 -0.72 -17.77
N ALA A 444 26.75 -1.56 -18.48
CA ALA A 444 27.32 -1.21 -19.78
C ALA A 444 26.23 -1.00 -20.86
N THR A 445 25.09 -1.69 -20.74
CA THR A 445 23.96 -1.56 -21.69
C THR A 445 22.77 -0.83 -21.08
N PHE A 446 22.48 -1.09 -19.81
CA PHE A 446 21.34 -0.54 -19.08
C PHE A 446 21.81 0.20 -17.83
N PRO A 447 22.06 1.53 -17.91
CA PRO A 447 22.44 2.33 -16.77
C PRO A 447 21.42 2.18 -15.63
N GLY A 448 21.90 1.98 -14.40
CA GLY A 448 21.02 1.74 -13.27
C GLY A 448 21.73 1.67 -11.93
N LYS A 449 20.94 1.43 -10.88
CA LYS A 449 21.41 1.23 -9.51
C LYS A 449 21.17 -0.22 -9.10
N ALA A 450 21.88 -0.67 -8.07
CA ALA A 450 21.67 -1.98 -7.45
C ALA A 450 21.55 -1.83 -5.94
N MET A 451 20.84 -2.76 -5.32
CA MET A 451 20.74 -2.92 -3.88
C MET A 451 21.10 -4.37 -3.55
N ILE A 452 21.89 -4.58 -2.50
CA ILE A 452 22.27 -5.89 -2.00
C ILE A 452 21.66 -6.03 -0.61
N VAL A 453 20.92 -7.11 -0.39
CA VAL A 453 20.35 -7.46 0.92
C VAL A 453 21.11 -8.69 1.41
N ALA A 454 21.67 -8.61 2.62
CA ALA A 454 22.35 -9.73 3.26
C ALA A 454 21.63 -10.14 4.55
N MET A 455 21.90 -11.38 4.97
CA MET A 455 21.26 -12.01 6.13
C MET A 455 21.59 -11.30 7.46
N SER A 456 22.77 -10.68 7.57
CA SER A 456 23.18 -9.96 8.77
C SER A 456 24.02 -8.73 8.46
N ARG A 457 24.17 -7.87 9.47
CA ARG A 457 25.01 -6.66 9.39
C ARG A 457 26.48 -6.99 9.18
N GLU A 458 26.97 -8.06 9.79
CA GLU A 458 28.36 -8.52 9.64
C GLU A 458 28.61 -8.96 8.20
N ILE A 459 27.74 -9.79 7.63
CA ILE A 459 27.82 -10.21 6.23
C ILE A 459 27.75 -9.02 5.26
N CYS A 460 26.90 -8.01 5.55
CA CYS A 460 26.87 -6.77 4.77
C CYS A 460 28.23 -6.07 4.74
N VAL A 461 28.91 -5.96 5.89
CA VAL A 461 30.23 -5.32 5.99
C VAL A 461 31.30 -6.15 5.29
N ASP A 462 31.30 -7.47 5.46
CA ASP A 462 32.27 -8.36 4.81
C ASP A 462 32.11 -8.32 3.29
N LEU A 463 30.88 -8.35 2.80
CA LEU A 463 30.59 -8.25 1.38
C LEU A 463 30.95 -6.86 0.83
N TYR A 464 30.70 -5.79 1.58
CA TYR A 464 31.14 -4.44 1.21
C TYR A 464 32.66 -4.38 1.04
N ASN A 465 33.41 -4.90 2.02
CA ASN A 465 34.87 -4.93 1.99
C ASN A 465 35.39 -5.77 0.80
N ALA A 466 34.78 -6.92 0.55
CA ALA A 466 35.14 -7.77 -0.58
C ALA A 466 34.88 -7.09 -1.94
N ILE A 467 33.77 -6.36 -2.09
CA ILE A 467 33.48 -5.58 -3.30
C ILE A 467 34.49 -4.43 -3.46
N VAL A 468 34.81 -3.71 -2.39
CA VAL A 468 35.79 -2.60 -2.42
C VAL A 468 37.19 -3.11 -2.75
N ALA A 469 37.57 -4.31 -2.32
CA ALA A 469 38.84 -4.92 -2.71
C ALA A 469 38.94 -5.18 -4.23
N ILE A 470 37.81 -5.45 -4.91
CA ILE A 470 37.75 -5.66 -6.36
C ILE A 470 37.63 -4.31 -7.11
N LYS A 471 36.87 -3.36 -6.56
CA LYS A 471 36.57 -2.04 -7.15
C LYS A 471 36.81 -0.91 -6.14
N PRO A 472 38.08 -0.55 -5.86
CA PRO A 472 38.41 0.46 -4.84
C PRO A 472 37.80 1.83 -5.16
N GLU A 473 37.61 2.15 -6.44
CA GLU A 473 37.05 3.40 -6.92
C GLU A 473 35.55 3.56 -6.62
N TRP A 474 34.86 2.51 -6.16
CA TRP A 474 33.46 2.59 -5.75
C TRP A 474 33.28 3.08 -4.32
N HIS A 475 34.32 2.98 -3.50
CA HIS A 475 34.31 3.49 -2.13
C HIS A 475 34.49 5.01 -2.08
N SER A 476 33.92 5.64 -1.04
CA SER A 476 34.28 7.00 -0.63
C SER A 476 34.15 7.11 0.89
N SER A 477 35.09 7.82 1.51
CA SER A 477 35.02 8.19 2.93
C SER A 477 33.85 9.13 3.24
N ILE A 478 33.26 9.76 2.22
CA ILE A 478 32.04 10.56 2.33
C ILE A 478 30.87 9.68 1.89
N GLN A 479 30.03 9.28 2.84
CA GLN A 479 28.91 8.34 2.63
C GLN A 479 27.99 8.72 1.46
N ARG A 480 27.79 10.03 1.20
CA ARG A 480 26.95 10.52 0.09
C ARG A 480 27.67 10.67 -1.26
N LYS A 481 28.98 10.39 -1.35
CA LYS A 481 29.77 10.53 -2.59
C LYS A 481 30.26 9.21 -3.18
N GLY A 482 30.27 8.12 -2.41
CA GLY A 482 30.64 6.78 -2.90
C GLY A 482 29.64 6.21 -3.90
N ARG A 483 30.10 5.36 -4.83
CA ARG A 483 29.25 4.56 -5.73
C ARG A 483 28.67 3.32 -5.02
N LEU A 484 29.35 2.83 -3.98
CA LEU A 484 28.87 1.78 -3.08
C LEU A 484 28.70 2.35 -1.66
N ARG A 485 27.59 2.00 -0.99
CA ARG A 485 27.22 2.51 0.34
C ARG A 485 26.55 1.42 1.18
N LEU A 486 26.79 1.46 2.48
CA LEU A 486 25.97 0.77 3.48
C LEU A 486 24.85 1.72 3.91
N LEU A 487 23.63 1.19 3.97
CA LEU A 487 22.41 1.89 4.36
C LEU A 487 22.11 1.69 5.84
#